data_AF-F7RQ63-F1
#
_entry.id   AF-F7RQ63-F1
#
_cell.length_a   1.000
_cell.length_b   1.000
_cell.length_c   1.000
_cell.angle_alpha   90.00
_cell.angle_beta   90.00
_cell.angle_gamma   90.00
#
_symmetry.space_group_name_H-M   'P 1'
#
loop_
_entity.id
_entity.type
_entity.pdbx_description
1 polymer ?
#
loop_
_entity_poly.entity_id
_entity_poly.type
_entity_poly.pdbx_seq_one_letter_code
_entity_poly.pdbx_strand_id
1 'polypeptide(L)'
;MTRANAPSAAYRGFAVMAFVVIILAGIKAASPIVVPFVLSSFIAVICNPAIGQMTKYRVPKWLAVILLMGFIVLMGLWLASLVGSSINEFSKQLPYYRVQLVEQFAWILNKLHTLNIQISKDQFLAYFDPGMALSMTTNMLSGVGNVMANLFLIILTIVFMLFEAQSLPKKLHLALDDPDMRLKQIDRFLQSVNQYMVIKTLVSLATGIIVGIGLTFIGVDYALLWAVIAFLFNYIPNIGSIIAAIPAVLLAFVQLGPAAAGGHSSFVSGGEYGDGQRS
;
A
#
# COMPACT_ATOMS: atom_id res chain seq x y z
N MET A 1 -1.53 -43.13 55.08
CA MET A 1 -1.99 -41.80 54.59
C MET A 1 -0.77 -41.02 54.11
N THR A 2 -0.42 -41.12 52.83
CA THR A 2 0.71 -40.43 52.22
C THR A 2 0.25 -39.06 51.71
N ARG A 3 0.79 -37.98 52.27
CA ARG A 3 0.61 -36.63 51.74
C ARG A 3 1.32 -36.56 50.38
N ALA A 4 0.56 -36.46 49.29
CA ALA A 4 1.11 -36.17 47.98
C ALA A 4 1.79 -34.80 48.04
N ASN A 5 3.11 -34.77 47.82
CA ASN A 5 3.86 -33.52 47.71
C ASN A 5 3.32 -32.71 46.54
N ALA A 6 2.62 -31.61 46.84
CA ALA A 6 2.24 -30.65 45.81
C ALA A 6 3.53 -30.12 45.15
N PRO A 7 3.60 -30.05 43.80
CA PRO A 7 4.77 -29.54 43.12
C PRO A 7 5.09 -28.13 43.61
N SER A 8 6.37 -27.88 43.91
CA SER A 8 6.82 -26.57 44.40
C SER A 8 6.44 -25.47 43.40
N ALA A 9 6.13 -24.26 43.90
CA ALA A 9 5.72 -23.13 43.05
C ALA A 9 6.74 -22.86 41.92
N ALA A 10 8.03 -23.15 42.17
CA ALA A 10 9.10 -23.12 41.18
C ALA A 10 8.85 -24.07 40.01
N TYR A 11 8.51 -25.35 40.26
CA TYR A 11 8.21 -26.32 39.19
C TYR A 11 7.02 -25.88 38.33
N ARG A 12 5.95 -25.35 38.96
CA ARG A 12 4.78 -24.82 38.23
C ARG A 12 5.17 -23.62 37.36
N GLY A 13 6.01 -22.73 37.88
CA GLY A 13 6.54 -21.59 37.13
C GLY A 13 7.37 -22.03 35.91
N PHE A 14 8.30 -22.97 36.10
CA PHE A 14 9.10 -23.53 35.02
C PHE A 14 8.25 -24.26 33.96
N ALA A 15 7.25 -25.04 34.39
CA ALA A 15 6.35 -25.72 33.47
C ALA A 15 5.54 -24.73 32.62
N VAL A 16 4.98 -23.67 33.24
CA VAL A 16 4.24 -22.63 32.50
C VAL A 16 5.14 -21.93 31.49
N MET A 17 6.37 -21.56 31.87
CA MET A 17 7.30 -20.95 30.91
C MET A 17 7.67 -21.89 29.76
N ALA A 18 7.91 -23.18 30.05
CA ALA A 18 8.18 -24.17 29.02
C ALA A 18 6.98 -24.31 28.05
N PHE A 19 5.75 -24.38 28.57
CA PHE A 19 4.54 -24.40 27.74
C PHE A 19 4.40 -23.15 26.88
N VAL A 20 4.63 -21.96 27.45
CA VAL A 20 4.57 -20.70 26.69
C VAL A 20 5.61 -20.70 25.56
N VAL A 21 6.84 -21.13 25.82
CA VAL A 21 7.89 -21.23 24.80
C VAL A 21 7.51 -22.23 23.71
N ILE A 22 6.98 -23.39 24.07
CA ILE A 22 6.52 -24.40 23.09
C ILE A 22 5.37 -23.85 22.23
N ILE A 23 4.41 -23.17 22.83
CA ILE A 23 3.29 -22.54 22.10
C ILE A 23 3.82 -21.45 21.16
N LEU A 24 4.68 -20.55 21.63
CA LEU A 24 5.25 -19.48 20.81
C LEU A 24 6.13 -20.03 19.68
N ALA A 25 6.93 -21.06 19.95
CA ALA A 25 7.74 -21.74 18.94
C ALA A 25 6.87 -22.46 17.91
N GLY A 26 5.80 -23.14 18.36
CA GLY A 26 4.81 -23.77 17.48
C GLY A 26 4.10 -22.76 16.58
N ILE A 27 3.65 -21.62 17.13
CA ILE A 27 3.04 -20.53 16.36
C ILE A 27 4.04 -19.94 15.36
N LYS A 28 5.29 -19.72 15.77
CA LYS A 28 6.35 -19.21 14.87
C LYS A 28 6.64 -20.19 13.73
N ALA A 29 6.73 -21.49 14.02
CA ALA A 29 6.93 -22.54 13.02
C ALA A 29 5.73 -22.64 12.06
N ALA A 30 4.51 -22.44 12.56
CA ALA A 30 3.29 -22.43 11.76
C ALA A 30 3.01 -21.07 11.08
N SER A 31 3.80 -20.03 11.34
CA SER A 31 3.56 -18.68 10.80
C SER A 31 3.43 -18.62 9.27
N PRO A 32 4.14 -19.42 8.45
CA PRO A 32 3.95 -19.41 6.99
C PRO A 32 2.54 -19.83 6.54
N ILE A 33 1.80 -20.54 7.40
CA ILE A 33 0.42 -20.98 7.14
C ILE A 33 -0.56 -20.07 7.90
N VAL A 34 -0.28 -19.80 9.17
CA VAL A 34 -1.16 -19.02 10.05
C VAL A 34 -1.31 -17.58 9.55
N VAL A 35 -0.24 -16.94 9.06
CA VAL A 35 -0.31 -15.55 8.60
C VAL A 35 -1.20 -15.40 7.36
N PRO A 36 -1.01 -16.15 6.25
CA PRO A 36 -1.93 -16.12 5.12
C PRO A 36 -3.35 -16.53 5.48
N PHE A 37 -3.52 -17.48 6.42
CA PHE A 37 -4.84 -17.88 6.90
C PHE A 37 -5.58 -16.74 7.59
N VAL A 38 -4.95 -16.07 8.56
CA VAL A 38 -5.55 -14.92 9.25
C VAL A 38 -5.84 -13.78 8.26
N LEU A 39 -4.91 -13.49 7.34
CA LEU A 39 -5.09 -12.49 6.30
C LEU A 39 -6.26 -12.84 5.37
N SER A 40 -6.36 -14.11 4.95
CA SER A 40 -7.45 -14.59 4.08
C SER A 40 -8.80 -14.52 4.77
N SER A 41 -8.87 -14.80 6.08
CA SER A 41 -10.10 -14.65 6.87
C SER A 41 -10.57 -13.20 6.85
N PHE A 42 -9.65 -12.27 7.06
CA PHE A 42 -9.94 -10.84 7.03
C PHE A 42 -10.39 -10.38 5.64
N ILE A 43 -9.69 -10.80 4.58
CA ILE A 43 -10.07 -10.47 3.20
C ILE A 43 -11.42 -11.10 2.83
N ALA A 44 -11.69 -12.34 3.26
CA ALA A 44 -12.97 -13.00 3.02
C ALA A 44 -14.14 -12.21 3.63
N VAL A 45 -13.96 -11.64 4.83
CA VAL A 45 -14.96 -10.75 5.45
C VAL A 45 -15.18 -9.49 4.60
N ILE A 46 -14.11 -8.88 4.08
CA ILE A 46 -14.15 -7.68 3.22
C ILE A 46 -14.81 -7.97 1.87
N CYS A 47 -14.55 -9.14 1.29
CA CYS A 47 -15.12 -9.57 0.02
C CYS A 47 -16.59 -10.01 0.13
N ASN A 48 -17.04 -10.37 1.34
CA ASN A 48 -18.41 -10.84 1.58
C ASN A 48 -19.52 -9.88 1.07
N PRO A 49 -19.49 -8.56 1.32
CA PRO A 49 -20.49 -7.65 0.76
C PRO A 49 -20.51 -7.64 -0.78
N ALA A 50 -19.35 -7.74 -1.44
CA ALA A 50 -19.27 -7.81 -2.89
C ALA A 50 -19.89 -9.11 -3.43
N ILE A 51 -19.54 -10.26 -2.82
CA ILE A 51 -20.11 -11.57 -3.16
C ILE A 51 -21.62 -11.58 -2.92
N GLY A 52 -22.08 -11.00 -1.81
CA GLY A 52 -23.50 -10.88 -1.47
C GLY A 52 -24.27 -10.07 -2.52
N GLN A 53 -23.70 -8.98 -3.02
CA GLN A 53 -24.30 -8.21 -4.12
C GLN A 53 -24.40 -9.04 -5.40
N MET A 54 -23.35 -9.76 -5.80
CA MET A 54 -23.38 -10.63 -6.98
C MET A 54 -24.42 -11.75 -6.85
N THR A 55 -24.55 -12.32 -5.64
CA THR A 55 -25.51 -13.38 -5.36
C THR A 55 -26.96 -12.87 -5.41
N LYS A 56 -27.21 -11.60 -5.06
CA LYS A 56 -28.53 -10.96 -5.26
C LYS A 56 -28.93 -10.89 -6.74
N TYR A 57 -27.96 -10.80 -7.65
CA TYR A 57 -28.18 -10.86 -9.11
C TYR A 57 -28.29 -12.30 -9.66
N ARG A 58 -28.68 -13.27 -8.83
CA ARG A 58 -28.86 -14.71 -9.18
C ARG A 58 -27.58 -15.45 -9.60
N VAL A 59 -26.40 -14.91 -9.33
CA VAL A 59 -25.13 -15.63 -9.56
C VAL A 59 -24.93 -16.65 -8.43
N PRO A 60 -24.68 -17.94 -8.73
CA PRO A 60 -24.40 -18.92 -7.69
C PRO A 60 -23.10 -18.57 -6.96
N LYS A 61 -23.05 -18.78 -5.63
CA LYS A 61 -21.97 -18.26 -4.78
C LYS A 61 -20.57 -18.68 -5.25
N TRP A 62 -20.38 -19.93 -5.68
CA TRP A 62 -19.08 -20.41 -6.17
C TRP A 62 -18.59 -19.61 -7.38
N LEU A 63 -19.49 -19.25 -8.30
CA LEU A 63 -19.18 -18.45 -9.47
C LEU A 63 -18.92 -16.99 -9.08
N ALA A 64 -19.66 -16.44 -8.11
CA ALA A 64 -19.41 -15.10 -7.59
C ALA A 64 -18.01 -14.99 -6.95
N VAL A 65 -17.59 -16.01 -6.18
CA VAL A 65 -16.23 -16.08 -5.60
C VAL A 65 -15.17 -16.13 -6.69
N ILE A 66 -15.30 -17.03 -7.67
CA ILE A 66 -14.33 -17.15 -8.77
C ILE A 66 -14.24 -15.86 -9.57
N LEU A 67 -15.37 -15.24 -9.90
CA LEU A 67 -15.40 -14.01 -10.68
C LEU A 67 -14.78 -12.84 -9.91
N LEU A 68 -15.09 -12.70 -8.61
CA LEU A 68 -14.49 -11.67 -7.77
C LEU A 68 -12.97 -11.87 -7.60
N MET A 69 -12.52 -13.10 -7.32
CA MET A 69 -11.09 -13.40 -7.18
C MET A 69 -10.35 -13.20 -8.50
N GLY A 70 -10.94 -13.65 -9.62
CA GLY A 70 -10.41 -13.41 -10.96
C GLY A 70 -10.30 -11.92 -11.27
N PHE A 71 -11.33 -11.13 -10.95
CA PHE A 71 -11.29 -9.68 -11.10
C PHE A 71 -10.18 -9.04 -10.26
N ILE A 72 -10.03 -9.41 -8.98
CA ILE A 72 -8.98 -8.89 -8.10
C ILE A 72 -7.59 -9.22 -8.66
N VAL A 73 -7.37 -10.45 -9.11
CA VAL A 73 -6.08 -10.87 -9.71
C VAL A 73 -5.79 -10.11 -10.98
N LEU A 74 -6.74 -10.04 -11.92
CA LEU A 74 -6.54 -9.36 -13.19
C LEU A 74 -6.31 -7.87 -12.99
N MET A 75 -7.07 -7.23 -12.10
CA MET A 75 -6.88 -5.84 -11.74
C MET A 75 -5.52 -5.60 -11.07
N GLY A 76 -5.10 -6.51 -10.18
CA GLY A 76 -3.79 -6.46 -9.53
C GLY A 76 -2.63 -6.62 -10.51
N LEU A 77 -2.73 -7.55 -11.46
CA LEU A 77 -1.73 -7.74 -12.52
C LEU A 77 -1.66 -6.53 -13.46
N TRP A 78 -2.81 -5.96 -13.82
CA TRP A 78 -2.89 -4.75 -14.63
C TRP A 78 -2.24 -3.56 -13.89
N LEU A 79 -2.59 -3.33 -12.62
CA LEU A 79 -1.96 -2.29 -11.81
C LEU A 79 -0.46 -2.52 -11.63
N ALA A 80 -0.03 -3.75 -11.34
CA ALA A 80 1.37 -4.10 -11.14
C ALA A 80 2.19 -3.87 -12.40
N SER A 81 1.65 -4.22 -13.58
CA SER A 81 2.30 -3.94 -14.86
C SER A 81 2.45 -2.44 -15.11
N LEU A 82 1.40 -1.67 -14.80
CA LEU A 82 1.33 -0.23 -15.03
C LEU A 82 2.25 0.58 -14.10
N VAL A 83 2.26 0.20 -12.82
CA VAL A 83 3.18 0.74 -11.81
C VAL A 83 4.60 0.31 -12.13
N GLY A 84 4.81 -0.96 -12.47
CA GLY A 84 6.11 -1.52 -12.84
C GLY A 84 6.74 -0.81 -14.03
N SER A 85 5.96 -0.51 -15.07
CA SER A 85 6.44 0.27 -16.22
C SER A 85 6.79 1.71 -15.84
N SER A 86 5.96 2.35 -14.98
CA SER A 86 6.21 3.72 -14.52
C SER A 86 7.46 3.81 -13.66
N ILE A 87 7.69 2.85 -12.76
CA ILE A 87 8.92 2.76 -11.96
C ILE A 87 10.13 2.54 -12.86
N ASN A 88 10.04 1.62 -13.82
CA ASN A 88 11.15 1.34 -14.74
C ASN A 88 11.56 2.57 -15.56
N GLU A 89 10.59 3.34 -16.04
CA GLU A 89 10.86 4.56 -16.79
C GLU A 89 11.40 5.69 -15.90
N PHE A 90 10.80 5.90 -14.72
CA PHE A 90 11.32 6.83 -13.71
C PHE A 90 12.80 6.55 -13.38
N SER A 91 13.16 5.29 -13.21
CA SER A 91 14.53 4.90 -12.87
C SER A 91 15.53 5.12 -14.01
N LYS A 92 15.09 5.02 -15.27
CA LYS A 92 15.92 5.39 -16.43
C LYS A 92 16.12 6.90 -16.54
N GLN A 93 15.11 7.68 -16.15
CA GLN A 93 15.16 9.15 -16.19
C GLN A 93 15.76 9.77 -14.92
N LEU A 94 16.04 8.98 -13.89
CA LEU A 94 16.65 9.46 -12.66
C LEU A 94 17.98 10.21 -12.85
N PRO A 95 18.91 9.79 -13.74
CA PRO A 95 20.11 10.58 -14.05
C PRO A 95 19.77 11.97 -14.59
N TYR A 96 18.71 12.10 -15.39
CA TYR A 96 18.25 13.37 -15.94
C TYR A 96 17.65 14.27 -14.84
N TYR A 97 16.77 13.73 -13.99
CA TYR A 97 16.20 14.47 -12.86
C TYR A 97 17.25 14.92 -11.85
N ARG A 98 18.34 14.15 -11.68
CA ARG A 98 19.49 14.53 -10.85
C ARG A 98 20.20 15.78 -11.38
N VAL A 99 20.37 15.92 -12.69
CA VAL A 99 20.99 17.11 -13.28
C VAL A 99 20.06 18.31 -13.13
N GLN A 100 18.77 18.15 -13.45
CA GLN A 100 17.78 19.22 -13.28
C GLN A 100 17.68 19.70 -11.81
N LEU A 101 17.72 18.77 -10.85
CA LEU A 101 17.80 19.11 -9.42
C LEU A 101 18.95 20.08 -9.15
N VAL A 102 20.16 19.78 -9.64
CA VAL A 102 21.33 20.63 -9.41
C VAL A 102 21.20 22.00 -10.07
N GLU A 103 20.58 22.07 -11.25
CA GLU A 103 20.30 23.35 -11.90
C GLU A 103 19.28 24.18 -11.11
N GLN A 104 18.19 23.56 -10.64
CA GLN A 104 17.18 24.23 -9.82
C GLN A 104 17.72 24.66 -8.45
N PHE A 105 18.74 23.99 -7.93
CA PHE A 105 19.45 24.37 -6.70
C PHE A 105 20.67 25.27 -6.96
N ALA A 106 21.02 25.57 -8.21
CA ALA A 106 22.20 26.37 -8.53
C ALA A 106 22.15 27.78 -7.94
N TRP A 107 20.96 28.37 -7.79
CA TRP A 107 20.79 29.66 -7.12
C TRP A 107 21.09 29.59 -5.62
N ILE A 108 20.73 28.49 -4.95
CA ILE A 108 21.06 28.23 -3.54
C ILE A 108 22.57 28.00 -3.41
N LEU A 109 23.15 27.20 -4.29
CA LEU A 109 24.59 26.96 -4.32
C LEU A 109 25.37 28.27 -4.50
N ASN A 110 24.94 29.15 -5.42
CA ASN A 110 25.55 30.47 -5.59
C ASN A 110 25.42 31.35 -4.33
N LYS A 111 24.29 31.30 -3.61
CA LYS A 111 24.16 31.98 -2.31
C LYS A 111 25.06 31.36 -1.23
N LEU A 112 25.23 30.05 -1.19
CA LEU A 112 26.15 29.39 -0.25
C LEU A 112 27.62 29.72 -0.55
N HIS A 113 27.97 29.89 -1.82
CA HIS A 113 29.29 30.36 -2.22
C HIS A 113 29.59 31.77 -1.68
N THR A 114 28.58 32.65 -1.58
CA THR A 114 28.75 33.96 -0.90
C THR A 114 28.93 33.85 0.62
N LEU A 115 28.57 32.71 1.22
CA LEU A 115 28.77 32.38 2.63
C LEU A 115 30.04 31.54 2.87
N ASN A 116 30.94 31.48 1.89
CA ASN A 116 32.25 30.81 1.96
C ASN A 116 32.19 29.27 2.05
N ILE A 117 31.06 28.66 1.68
CA ILE A 117 30.87 27.21 1.59
C ILE A 117 30.98 26.80 0.12
N GLN A 118 32.10 26.18 -0.26
CA GLN A 118 32.33 25.67 -1.63
C GLN A 118 31.87 24.22 -1.75
N ILE A 119 30.60 24.00 -2.09
CA ILE A 119 30.10 22.68 -2.47
C ILE A 119 30.17 22.61 -4.00
N SER A 120 31.08 21.80 -4.55
CA SER A 120 31.14 21.61 -5.99
C SER A 120 29.89 20.88 -6.49
N LYS A 121 29.38 21.28 -7.66
CA LYS A 121 28.24 20.59 -8.30
C LYS A 121 28.52 19.11 -8.49
N ASP A 122 29.77 18.75 -8.79
CA ASP A 122 30.20 17.37 -8.99
C ASP A 122 30.19 16.55 -7.70
N GLN A 123 30.55 17.17 -6.56
CA GLN A 123 30.44 16.54 -5.24
C GLN A 123 28.98 16.34 -4.83
N PHE A 124 28.11 17.33 -5.05
CA PHE A 124 26.68 17.19 -4.76
C PHE A 124 26.03 16.10 -5.61
N LEU A 125 26.38 16.05 -6.89
CA LEU A 125 26.00 14.98 -7.79
C LEU A 125 26.49 13.64 -7.23
N ALA A 126 27.76 13.50 -6.82
CA ALA A 126 28.33 12.23 -6.35
C ALA A 126 27.57 11.56 -5.17
N TYR A 127 26.81 12.32 -4.38
CA TYR A 127 25.95 11.77 -3.33
C TYR A 127 24.66 11.10 -3.85
N PHE A 128 24.24 11.40 -5.09
CA PHE A 128 23.09 10.75 -5.74
C PHE A 128 23.57 9.61 -6.64
N ASP A 129 23.97 8.51 -6.02
CA ASP A 129 24.44 7.29 -6.70
C ASP A 129 23.30 6.61 -7.49
N PRO A 130 23.45 6.40 -8.83
CA PRO A 130 22.53 5.60 -9.63
C PRO A 130 22.32 4.17 -9.09
N GLY A 131 23.27 3.61 -8.35
CA GLY A 131 23.16 2.31 -7.69
C GLY A 131 22.02 2.25 -6.65
N MET A 132 21.75 3.36 -5.95
CA MET A 132 20.62 3.44 -5.01
C MET A 132 19.28 3.42 -5.74
N ALA A 133 19.16 4.12 -6.86
CA ALA A 133 17.95 4.12 -7.68
C ALA A 133 17.63 2.73 -8.25
N LEU A 134 18.67 2.04 -8.77
CA LEU A 134 18.52 0.70 -9.31
C LEU A 134 18.11 -0.30 -8.21
N SER A 135 18.75 -0.24 -7.04
CA SER A 135 18.40 -1.11 -5.91
C SER A 135 17.00 -0.83 -5.35
N MET A 136 16.56 0.43 -5.28
CA MET A 136 15.18 0.76 -4.93
C MET A 136 14.19 0.15 -5.93
N THR A 137 14.49 0.27 -7.22
CA THR A 137 13.65 -0.30 -8.30
C THR A 137 13.55 -1.81 -8.20
N THR A 138 14.69 -2.50 -8.05
CA THR A 138 14.70 -3.96 -7.93
C THR A 138 14.00 -4.42 -6.66
N ASN A 139 14.15 -3.71 -5.54
CA ASN A 139 13.46 -4.02 -4.29
C ASN A 139 11.95 -3.81 -4.41
N MET A 140 11.49 -2.73 -5.05
CA MET A 140 10.06 -2.48 -5.31
C MET A 140 9.48 -3.55 -6.23
N LEU A 141 10.16 -3.85 -7.35
CA LEU A 141 9.71 -4.85 -8.31
C LEU A 141 9.70 -6.25 -7.68
N SER A 142 10.72 -6.59 -6.90
CA SER A 142 10.78 -7.85 -6.14
C SER A 142 9.68 -7.91 -5.09
N GLY A 143 9.38 -6.79 -4.41
CA GLY A 143 8.28 -6.69 -3.46
C GLY A 143 6.93 -6.97 -4.13
N VAL A 144 6.65 -6.32 -5.25
CA VAL A 144 5.44 -6.57 -6.06
C VAL A 144 5.40 -8.03 -6.53
N GLY A 145 6.50 -8.55 -7.07
CA GLY A 145 6.62 -9.94 -7.52
C GLY A 145 6.38 -10.95 -6.39
N ASN A 146 6.89 -10.67 -5.19
CA ASN A 146 6.67 -11.50 -4.01
C ASN A 146 5.21 -11.47 -3.54
N VAL A 147 4.56 -10.29 -3.56
CA VAL A 147 3.12 -10.22 -3.29
C VAL A 147 2.35 -11.05 -4.32
N MET A 148 2.67 -10.93 -5.62
CA MET A 148 2.04 -11.71 -6.68
C MET A 148 2.26 -13.22 -6.51
N ALA A 149 3.47 -13.65 -6.11
CA ALA A 149 3.76 -15.06 -5.85
C ALA A 149 2.97 -15.60 -4.65
N ASN A 150 2.84 -14.80 -3.58
CA ASN A 150 2.07 -15.17 -2.39
C ASN A 150 0.55 -15.07 -2.61
N LEU A 151 0.09 -14.29 -3.60
CA LEU A 151 -1.34 -14.17 -3.91
C LEU A 151 -1.96 -15.52 -4.23
N PHE A 152 -1.26 -16.45 -4.88
CA PHE A 152 -1.81 -17.78 -5.15
C PHE A 152 -2.27 -18.48 -3.87
N LEU A 153 -1.39 -18.54 -2.86
CA LEU A 153 -1.71 -19.16 -1.58
C LEU A 153 -2.80 -18.38 -0.83
N ILE A 154 -2.73 -17.04 -0.84
CA ILE A 154 -3.75 -16.19 -0.23
C ILE A 154 -5.12 -16.44 -0.86
N ILE A 155 -5.21 -16.46 -2.19
CA ILE A 155 -6.46 -16.69 -2.94
C ILE A 155 -7.00 -18.08 -2.67
N LEU A 156 -6.14 -19.11 -2.73
CA LEU A 156 -6.54 -20.48 -2.41
C LEU A 156 -7.17 -20.54 -1.01
N THR A 157 -6.53 -19.88 -0.04
CA THR A 157 -7.02 -19.85 1.34
C THR A 157 -8.31 -19.03 1.47
N ILE A 158 -8.44 -17.89 0.77
CA ILE A 158 -9.69 -17.10 0.72
C ILE A 158 -10.83 -17.93 0.14
N VAL A 159 -10.58 -18.66 -0.95
CA VAL A 159 -11.56 -19.55 -1.56
C VAL A 159 -12.01 -20.57 -0.53
N PHE A 160 -11.09 -21.34 0.07
CA PHE A 160 -11.44 -22.29 1.14
C PHE A 160 -12.23 -21.64 2.28
N MET A 161 -11.79 -20.47 2.76
CA MET A 161 -12.47 -19.73 3.84
C MET A 161 -13.87 -19.28 3.45
N LEU A 162 -14.11 -18.81 2.22
CA LEU A 162 -15.43 -18.38 1.75
C LEU A 162 -16.42 -19.54 1.56
N PHE A 163 -15.90 -20.73 1.24
CA PHE A 163 -16.67 -21.97 1.18
C PHE A 163 -16.96 -22.51 2.59
N GLU A 164 -15.97 -22.61 3.48
CA GLU A 164 -16.11 -23.11 4.86
C GLU A 164 -16.85 -22.12 5.78
N ALA A 165 -16.84 -20.81 5.49
CA ALA A 165 -17.62 -19.82 6.22
C ALA A 165 -19.13 -20.11 6.23
N GLN A 166 -19.64 -20.99 5.33
CA GLN A 166 -21.04 -21.42 5.36
C GLN A 166 -21.32 -22.54 6.36
N SER A 167 -20.32 -23.35 6.70
CA SER A 167 -20.42 -24.44 7.68
C SER A 167 -20.03 -24.00 9.09
N LEU A 168 -19.18 -22.98 9.21
CA LEU A 168 -18.67 -22.47 10.50
C LEU A 168 -19.77 -22.02 11.48
N PRO A 169 -20.79 -21.23 11.09
CA PRO A 169 -21.83 -20.80 12.02
C PRO A 169 -22.61 -21.98 12.61
N LYS A 170 -22.89 -23.01 11.80
CA LYS A 170 -23.60 -24.23 12.25
C LYS A 170 -22.77 -25.04 13.24
N LYS A 171 -21.47 -25.18 12.99
CA LYS A 171 -20.53 -25.89 13.90
C LYS A 171 -20.31 -25.11 15.21
N LEU A 172 -20.23 -23.79 15.13
CA LEU A 172 -20.05 -22.92 16.29
C LEU A 172 -21.31 -22.87 17.18
N HIS A 173 -22.49 -22.90 16.57
CA HIS A 173 -23.78 -22.94 17.28
C HIS A 173 -23.98 -24.26 18.04
N LEU A 174 -23.40 -25.36 17.57
CA LEU A 174 -23.40 -26.65 18.27
C LEU A 174 -22.38 -26.73 19.43
N ALA A 175 -21.41 -25.82 19.48
CA ALA A 175 -20.30 -25.84 20.44
C ALA A 175 -20.42 -24.80 21.58
N LEU A 176 -21.42 -23.90 21.52
CA LEU A 176 -21.60 -22.81 22.49
C LEU A 176 -22.97 -22.87 23.15
N ASP A 177 -23.01 -22.70 24.48
CA ASP A 177 -24.24 -22.74 25.31
C ASP A 177 -25.23 -21.59 25.07
N ASP A 178 -24.77 -20.45 24.53
CA ASP A 178 -25.63 -19.28 24.25
C ASP A 178 -25.25 -18.67 22.88
N PRO A 179 -25.79 -19.23 21.78
CA PRO A 179 -25.32 -18.94 20.42
C PRO A 179 -25.80 -17.59 19.89
N ASP A 180 -27.05 -17.22 20.16
CA ASP A 180 -27.71 -16.12 19.43
C ASP A 180 -27.17 -14.74 19.78
N MET A 181 -26.84 -14.52 21.06
CA MET A 181 -26.32 -13.23 21.51
C MET A 181 -24.88 -12.99 21.04
N ARG A 182 -24.04 -14.04 21.05
CA ARG A 182 -22.63 -13.97 20.60
C ARG A 182 -22.52 -13.85 19.09
N LEU A 183 -23.36 -14.55 18.33
CA LEU A 183 -23.39 -14.43 16.86
C LEU A 183 -23.81 -13.02 16.41
N LYS A 184 -24.83 -12.42 17.05
CA LYS A 184 -25.24 -11.03 16.75
C LYS A 184 -24.14 -10.00 17.02
N GLN A 185 -23.31 -10.20 18.04
CA GLN A 185 -22.17 -9.32 18.32
C GLN A 185 -21.09 -9.45 17.23
N ILE A 186 -20.80 -10.67 16.80
CA ILE A 186 -19.87 -10.94 15.69
C ILE A 186 -20.39 -10.28 14.40
N ASP A 187 -21.66 -10.48 14.05
CA ASP A 187 -22.24 -9.90 12.83
C ASP A 187 -22.15 -8.36 12.83
N ARG A 188 -22.49 -7.71 13.95
CA ARG A 188 -22.34 -6.24 14.09
C ARG A 188 -20.89 -5.80 13.94
N PHE A 189 -19.95 -6.52 14.54
CA PHE A 189 -18.53 -6.23 14.40
C PHE A 189 -18.07 -6.36 12.95
N LEU A 190 -18.40 -7.47 12.29
CA LEU A 190 -18.07 -7.72 10.88
C LEU A 190 -18.69 -6.66 9.95
N GLN A 191 -19.90 -6.20 10.26
CA GLN A 191 -20.57 -5.13 9.51
C GLN A 191 -19.85 -3.79 9.69
N SER A 192 -19.46 -3.43 10.91
CA SER A 192 -18.67 -2.23 11.19
C SER A 192 -17.31 -2.25 10.48
N VAL A 193 -16.62 -3.39 10.49
CA VAL A 193 -15.34 -3.59 9.78
C VAL A 193 -15.55 -3.39 8.27
N ASN A 194 -16.60 -4.00 7.71
CA ASN A 194 -16.93 -3.85 6.28
C ASN A 194 -17.25 -2.40 5.91
N GLN A 195 -18.08 -1.72 6.69
CA GLN A 195 -18.46 -0.33 6.42
C GLN A 195 -17.25 0.60 6.50
N TYR A 196 -16.39 0.43 7.50
CA TYR A 196 -15.14 1.17 7.59
C TYR A 196 -14.24 0.92 6.37
N MET A 197 -14.08 -0.34 5.95
CA MET A 197 -13.24 -0.70 4.80
C MET A 197 -13.78 -0.13 3.49
N VAL A 198 -15.09 -0.14 3.28
CA VAL A 198 -15.72 0.48 2.09
C VAL A 198 -15.49 1.99 2.09
N ILE A 199 -15.77 2.67 3.20
CA ILE A 199 -15.52 4.12 3.32
C ILE A 199 -14.04 4.42 3.06
N LYS A 200 -13.12 3.65 3.67
CA LYS A 200 -11.68 3.85 3.50
C LYS A 200 -11.25 3.64 2.05
N THR A 201 -11.77 2.61 1.39
CA THR A 201 -11.48 2.33 -0.02
C THR A 201 -11.98 3.46 -0.92
N LEU A 202 -13.20 3.95 -0.70
CA LEU A 202 -13.77 5.05 -1.49
C LEU A 202 -13.00 6.36 -1.29
N VAL A 203 -12.68 6.70 -0.04
CA VAL A 203 -11.88 7.89 0.27
C VAL A 203 -10.49 7.79 -0.34
N SER A 204 -9.81 6.64 -0.18
CA SER A 204 -8.51 6.40 -0.82
C SER A 204 -8.57 6.50 -2.33
N LEU A 205 -9.62 5.93 -2.96
CA LEU A 205 -9.81 6.00 -4.41
C LEU A 205 -10.02 7.44 -4.87
N ALA A 206 -10.86 8.20 -4.19
CA ALA A 206 -11.06 9.62 -4.45
C ALA A 206 -9.74 10.39 -4.31
N THR A 207 -8.95 10.15 -3.26
CA THR A 207 -7.63 10.76 -3.07
C THR A 207 -6.70 10.46 -4.24
N GLY A 208 -6.59 9.19 -4.64
CA GLY A 208 -5.76 8.78 -5.78
C GLY A 208 -6.19 9.46 -7.09
N ILE A 209 -7.49 9.52 -7.36
CA ILE A 209 -8.04 10.20 -8.55
C ILE A 209 -7.73 11.70 -8.51
N ILE A 210 -7.97 12.37 -7.39
CA ILE A 210 -7.70 13.80 -7.23
C ILE A 210 -6.22 14.10 -7.43
N VAL A 211 -5.33 13.31 -6.84
CA VAL A 211 -3.88 13.46 -6.99
C VAL A 211 -3.45 13.19 -8.44
N GLY A 212 -3.96 12.12 -9.06
CA GLY A 212 -3.63 11.79 -10.45
C GLY A 212 -4.08 12.85 -11.45
N ILE A 213 -5.32 13.33 -11.30
CA ILE A 213 -5.86 14.42 -12.13
C ILE A 213 -5.06 15.71 -11.88
N GLY A 214 -4.79 16.06 -10.62
CA GLY A 214 -4.01 17.25 -10.27
C GLY A 214 -2.61 17.24 -10.88
N LEU A 215 -1.88 16.14 -10.73
CA LEU A 215 -0.54 16.00 -11.30
C LEU A 215 -0.54 15.99 -12.84
N THR A 216 -1.57 15.40 -13.46
CA THR A 216 -1.73 15.43 -14.92
C THR A 216 -1.98 16.85 -15.42
N PHE A 217 -2.81 17.63 -14.74
CA PHE A 217 -3.05 19.04 -15.08
C PHE A 217 -1.81 19.93 -14.86
N ILE A 218 -1.03 19.65 -13.83
CA ILE A 218 0.23 20.36 -13.55
C ILE A 218 1.31 19.97 -14.58
N GLY A 219 1.18 18.81 -15.25
CA GLY A 219 2.13 18.32 -16.23
C GLY A 219 3.31 17.57 -15.61
N VAL A 220 3.12 16.97 -14.43
CA VAL A 220 4.16 16.18 -13.75
C VAL A 220 4.22 14.77 -14.34
N ASP A 221 5.43 14.29 -14.62
CA ASP A 221 5.61 12.92 -15.11
C ASP A 221 5.10 11.87 -14.11
N TYR A 222 4.67 10.73 -14.67
CA TYR A 222 4.20 9.57 -13.89
C TYR A 222 3.05 9.88 -12.92
N ALA A 223 2.15 10.82 -13.26
CA ALA A 223 0.98 11.17 -12.45
C ALA A 223 0.20 9.93 -11.95
N LEU A 224 0.11 8.88 -12.76
CA LEU A 224 -0.55 7.62 -12.41
C LEU A 224 0.20 6.81 -11.33
N LEU A 225 1.53 6.79 -11.37
CA LEU A 225 2.35 6.16 -10.32
C LEU A 225 2.07 6.83 -8.97
N TRP A 226 2.09 8.15 -8.95
CA TRP A 226 1.83 8.94 -7.75
C TRP A 226 0.37 8.81 -7.28
N ALA A 227 -0.59 8.73 -8.19
CA ALA A 227 -1.99 8.46 -7.88
C ALA A 227 -2.18 7.12 -7.15
N VAL A 228 -1.50 6.07 -7.63
CA VAL A 228 -1.54 4.74 -7.01
C VAL A 228 -0.85 4.77 -5.65
N ILE A 229 0.31 5.41 -5.52
CA ILE A 229 0.99 5.56 -4.23
C ILE A 229 0.11 6.32 -3.23
N ALA A 230 -0.52 7.42 -3.65
CA ALA A 230 -1.46 8.18 -2.83
C ALA A 230 -2.67 7.33 -2.40
N PHE A 231 -3.27 6.57 -3.33
CA PHE A 231 -4.34 5.62 -3.03
C PHE A 231 -3.92 4.60 -1.96
N LEU A 232 -2.78 3.93 -2.16
CA LEU A 232 -2.29 2.89 -1.27
C LEU A 232 -1.95 3.44 0.11
N PHE A 233 -1.22 4.53 0.17
CA PHE A 233 -0.76 5.10 1.42
C PHE A 233 -1.89 5.73 2.21
N ASN A 234 -2.94 6.25 1.57
CA ASN A 234 -4.10 6.81 2.26
C ASN A 234 -4.82 5.79 3.18
N TYR A 235 -4.58 4.49 3.03
CA TYR A 235 -5.01 3.48 4.01
C TYR A 235 -4.37 3.66 5.39
N ILE A 236 -3.18 4.25 5.50
CA ILE A 236 -2.50 4.61 6.75
C ILE A 236 -2.96 6.03 7.17
N PRO A 237 -3.78 6.18 8.22
CA PRO A 237 -4.29 7.48 8.64
C PRO A 237 -3.16 8.48 8.94
N ASN A 238 -3.34 9.74 8.49
CA ASN A 238 -2.46 10.91 8.69
C ASN A 238 -1.05 10.81 8.06
N ILE A 239 -0.39 9.66 8.18
CA ILE A 239 0.98 9.44 7.69
C ILE A 239 0.98 9.20 6.17
N GLY A 240 -0.02 8.49 5.68
CA GLY A 240 -0.07 8.02 4.30
C GLY A 240 0.05 9.12 3.26
N SER A 241 -0.85 10.09 3.32
CA SER A 241 -0.91 11.19 2.35
C SER A 241 0.32 12.08 2.40
N ILE A 242 0.93 12.26 3.59
CA ILE A 242 2.17 13.03 3.76
C ILE A 242 3.31 12.31 3.06
N ILE A 243 3.51 11.01 3.33
CA ILE A 243 4.60 10.25 2.71
C ILE A 243 4.41 10.15 1.19
N ALA A 244 3.17 9.96 0.72
CA ALA A 244 2.88 9.91 -0.72
C ALA A 244 3.14 11.26 -1.43
N ALA A 245 2.89 12.37 -0.75
CA ALA A 245 3.06 13.71 -1.33
C ALA A 245 4.54 14.10 -1.50
N ILE A 246 5.43 13.70 -0.58
CA ILE A 246 6.85 14.09 -0.61
C ILE A 246 7.51 13.84 -1.98
N PRO A 247 7.52 12.60 -2.52
CA PRO A 247 8.21 12.34 -3.77
C PRO A 247 7.49 12.95 -4.98
N ALA A 248 6.16 13.06 -4.96
CA ALA A 248 5.39 13.71 -6.01
C ALA A 248 5.65 15.22 -6.09
N VAL A 249 5.65 15.91 -4.94
CA VAL A 249 5.94 17.35 -4.84
C VAL A 249 7.39 17.64 -5.19
N LEU A 250 8.32 16.77 -4.76
CA LEU A 250 9.73 16.90 -5.13
C LEU A 250 9.91 16.76 -6.64
N LEU A 251 9.27 15.77 -7.29
CA LEU A 251 9.36 15.62 -8.74
C LEU A 251 8.77 16.83 -9.48
N ALA A 252 7.61 17.33 -9.02
CA ALA A 252 7.01 18.55 -9.57
C ALA A 252 7.96 19.76 -9.47
N PHE A 253 8.64 19.92 -8.33
CA PHE A 253 9.63 20.98 -8.11
C PHE A 253 10.80 20.89 -9.09
N VAL A 254 11.30 19.67 -9.35
CA VAL A 254 12.43 19.44 -10.26
C VAL A 254 12.07 19.79 -11.70
N GLN A 255 10.88 19.40 -12.13
CA GLN A 255 10.45 19.53 -13.51
C GLN A 255 9.97 20.94 -13.85
N LEU A 256 9.20 21.55 -12.93
CA LEU A 256 8.43 22.76 -13.21
C LEU A 256 8.88 23.96 -12.37
N GLY A 257 9.85 23.75 -11.46
CA GLY A 257 10.38 24.78 -10.57
C GLY A 257 9.49 25.08 -9.34
N PRO A 258 9.88 26.06 -8.51
CA PRO A 258 9.25 26.35 -7.23
C PRO A 258 7.78 26.80 -7.33
N ALA A 259 7.40 27.47 -8.42
CA ALA A 259 6.07 28.04 -8.59
C ALA A 259 4.99 26.96 -8.76
N ALA A 260 5.28 25.90 -9.52
CA ALA A 260 4.34 24.81 -9.76
C ALA A 260 4.22 23.86 -8.54
N ALA A 261 5.31 23.65 -7.79
CA ALA A 261 5.31 22.77 -6.62
C ALA A 261 4.56 23.34 -5.40
N GLY A 262 4.47 24.67 -5.29
CA GLY A 262 3.77 25.37 -4.19
C GLY A 262 2.28 25.58 -4.40
N GLY A 263 1.71 25.17 -5.54
CA GLY A 263 0.28 25.39 -5.86
C GLY A 263 -0.08 26.84 -6.20
N HIS A 264 0.90 27.75 -6.33
CA HIS A 264 0.66 29.07 -6.87
C HIS A 264 0.69 29.00 -8.39
N SER A 265 -0.49 28.83 -8.98
CA SER A 265 -0.70 28.97 -10.41
C SER A 265 -0.32 30.37 -10.87
N SER A 266 0.91 30.53 -11.36
CA SER A 266 1.23 31.60 -12.30
C SER A 266 0.75 31.16 -13.69
N PHE A 267 -0.55 31.24 -13.90
CA PHE A 267 -1.05 31.59 -15.23
C PHE A 267 -0.65 33.07 -15.47
N VAL A 268 -0.32 33.42 -16.73
CA VAL A 268 0.17 34.73 -17.24
C VAL A 268 1.71 34.85 -17.14
N SER A 269 2.53 35.12 -18.17
CA SER A 269 2.46 35.61 -19.57
C SER A 269 3.79 35.20 -20.24
N GLY A 270 3.97 35.07 -21.56
CA GLY A 270 3.15 35.45 -22.69
C GLY A 270 3.76 34.95 -24.00
N GLY A 271 2.90 34.69 -24.97
CA GLY A 271 3.27 34.84 -26.37
C GLY A 271 3.34 36.33 -26.70
N GLU A 272 4.34 36.71 -27.49
CA GLU A 272 4.44 37.86 -28.40
C GLU A 272 5.93 38.23 -28.54
N TYR A 273 6.60 37.61 -29.51
CA TYR A 273 7.79 38.18 -30.15
C TYR A 273 7.57 38.04 -31.66
N GLY A 274 6.82 38.97 -32.21
CA GLY A 274 6.45 38.98 -33.61
C GLY A 274 5.69 40.23 -33.98
N ASP A 275 6.31 41.40 -33.86
CA ASP A 275 6.37 42.39 -34.95
C ASP A 275 7.26 43.57 -34.56
N GLY A 276 7.86 44.20 -35.57
CA GLY A 276 8.42 45.55 -35.43
C GLY A 276 9.94 45.63 -35.34
N GLN A 277 10.62 45.38 -36.47
CA GLN A 277 11.59 46.36 -37.00
C GLN A 277 11.53 46.38 -38.53
N ARG A 278 10.68 47.28 -39.03
CA ARG A 278 10.92 47.99 -40.29
C ARG A 278 11.67 49.27 -39.95
N SER A 279 12.85 49.41 -40.53
CA SER A 279 13.44 50.69 -40.94
C SER A 279 14.40 50.38 -42.08
#